data_AF-A0A2V6FX81-F1
#
_entry.id   AF-A0A2V6FX81-F1
#
_cell.length_a   1.000
_cell.length_b   1.000
_cell.length_c   1.000
_cell.angle_alpha   90.00
_cell.angle_beta   90.00
_cell.angle_gamma   90.00
#
_symmetry.space_group_name_H-M   'P 1'
#
loop_
_entity.id
_entity.type
_entity.pdbx_description
1 polymer ?
#
loop_
_entity_poly.entity_id
_entity_poly.type
_entity_poly.pdbx_seq_one_letter_code
_entity_poly.pdbx_strand_id
1 'polypeptide(L)'
;MEWSFRAAAELVTRIYAGVAGAVFLVSGLLYLCLGHWQVTHLDFWRIYDVCLNRSWLESALLKYNGHSHFFPSQLWLADLRFCHGNMELLFVAGLVLLGLTVAGLIVVVWGDAQIGLSSKILATFVIIAANFWMGRATTTASGGFNCCYSLTLGGVVLAFLGLRLLPASAHPVGLTCGIVIAAVVSSFSFATGLALWPTLLFLGYCMRFRLHRLVVLGLAGIVTAAVFVSLPSREASGGLMLGPDVAAAFIKLPGLLCRLIGSPIAHVVGAWFDDKTARELIDASGFSLYIGALGAALSGLIVVPRW
;
A
#
# COMPACT_ATOMS: atom_id res chain seq x y z
N MET A 1 -9.00 11.12 -44.80
CA MET A 1 -8.64 10.00 -43.91
C MET A 1 -9.49 10.15 -42.66
N GLU A 2 -10.69 9.59 -42.68
CA GLU A 2 -11.65 9.73 -41.58
C GLU A 2 -11.22 8.82 -40.43
N TRP A 3 -10.92 9.42 -39.28
CA TRP A 3 -10.70 8.66 -38.07
C TRP A 3 -12.04 8.05 -37.64
N SER A 4 -12.06 6.76 -37.35
CA SER A 4 -13.22 6.18 -36.70
C SER A 4 -13.42 6.85 -35.34
N PHE A 5 -14.66 7.10 -34.94
CA PHE A 5 -15.00 7.68 -33.63
C PHE A 5 -14.27 6.98 -32.48
N ARG A 6 -14.12 5.65 -32.57
CA ARG A 6 -13.37 4.83 -31.61
C ARG A 6 -11.89 5.22 -31.54
N ALA A 7 -11.21 5.39 -32.67
CA ALA A 7 -9.81 5.78 -32.71
C ALA A 7 -9.60 7.20 -32.16
N ALA A 8 -10.53 8.11 -32.46
CA ALA A 8 -10.51 9.47 -31.93
C ALA A 8 -10.71 9.48 -30.40
N ALA A 9 -11.72 8.74 -29.90
CA ALA A 9 -11.97 8.62 -28.47
C ALA A 9 -10.77 8.02 -27.72
N GLU A 10 -10.16 6.97 -28.27
CA GLU A 10 -8.99 6.34 -27.66
C GLU A 10 -7.78 7.29 -27.59
N LEU A 11 -7.52 8.07 -28.64
CA LEU A 11 -6.48 9.09 -28.65
C LEU A 11 -6.76 10.18 -27.60
N VAL A 12 -7.99 10.69 -27.54
CA VAL A 12 -8.39 11.72 -26.57
C VAL A 12 -8.22 11.20 -25.14
N THR A 13 -8.62 9.96 -24.85
CA THR A 13 -8.42 9.34 -23.53
C THR A 13 -6.94 9.24 -23.17
N ARG A 14 -6.07 8.85 -24.11
CA ARG A 14 -4.61 8.78 -23.86
C ARG A 14 -4.02 10.15 -23.56
N ILE A 15 -4.38 11.17 -24.34
CA ILE A 15 -3.91 12.55 -24.13
C ILE A 15 -4.39 13.06 -22.77
N TYR A 16 -5.68 12.90 -22.47
CA TYR A 16 -6.25 13.31 -21.19
C TYR A 16 -5.52 12.62 -20.02
N ALA A 17 -5.37 11.29 -20.07
CA ALA A 17 -4.71 10.54 -19.00
C ALA A 17 -3.25 10.97 -18.83
N GLY A 18 -2.52 11.23 -19.92
CA GLY A 18 -1.16 11.74 -19.87
C GLY A 18 -1.06 13.12 -19.23
N VAL A 19 -1.90 14.07 -19.67
CA VAL A 19 -1.94 15.43 -19.13
C VAL A 19 -2.38 15.44 -17.67
N ALA A 20 -3.47 14.75 -17.33
CA ALA A 20 -3.96 14.67 -15.96
C ALA A 20 -2.91 14.03 -15.05
N GLY A 21 -2.25 12.95 -15.49
CA GLY A 21 -1.16 12.32 -14.76
C GLY A 21 -0.01 13.29 -14.48
N ALA A 22 0.44 14.05 -15.48
CA ALA A 22 1.47 15.06 -15.29
C ALA A 22 1.04 16.14 -14.28
N VAL A 23 -0.21 16.61 -14.36
CA VAL A 23 -0.75 17.60 -13.42
C VAL A 23 -0.75 17.06 -11.98
N PHE A 24 -1.27 15.85 -11.75
CA PHE A 24 -1.26 15.23 -10.41
C PHE A 24 0.16 15.04 -9.88
N LEU A 25 1.09 14.58 -10.72
CA LEU A 25 2.49 14.41 -10.33
C LEU A 25 3.12 15.73 -9.91
N VAL A 26 3.06 16.75 -10.78
CA VAL A 26 3.72 18.04 -10.55
C VAL A 26 3.07 18.76 -9.37
N SER A 27 1.74 18.86 -9.33
CA SER A 27 1.05 19.52 -8.22
C SER A 27 1.27 18.80 -6.89
N GLY A 28 1.22 17.46 -6.88
CA GLY A 28 1.49 16.67 -5.70
C GLY A 28 2.92 16.84 -5.20
N LEU A 29 3.92 16.78 -6.08
CA LEU A 29 5.32 17.02 -5.72
C LEU A 29 5.55 18.43 -5.19
N LEU A 30 5.03 19.46 -5.86
CA LEU A 30 5.15 20.84 -5.40
C LEU A 30 4.51 21.02 -4.03
N TYR A 31 3.31 20.48 -3.83
CA TYR A 31 2.64 20.55 -2.53
C TYR A 31 3.43 19.84 -1.44
N LEU A 32 4.00 18.67 -1.72
CA LEU A 32 4.84 17.95 -0.76
C LEU A 32 6.11 18.71 -0.43
N CYS A 33 6.83 19.22 -1.43
CA CYS A 33 8.07 19.98 -1.19
C CYS A 33 7.80 21.27 -0.41
N LEU A 34 6.69 21.96 -0.67
CA LEU A 34 6.37 23.25 -0.03
C LEU A 34 5.60 23.12 1.29
N GLY A 35 4.88 22.02 1.49
CA GLY A 35 3.90 21.85 2.59
C GLY A 35 4.15 20.64 3.48
N HIS A 36 5.34 20.02 3.39
CA HIS A 36 5.69 18.93 4.30
C HIS A 36 5.88 19.41 5.73
N TRP A 37 5.69 18.49 6.65
CA TRP A 37 5.71 18.77 8.08
C TRP A 37 7.16 18.82 8.57
N GLN A 38 7.55 19.98 9.09
CA GLN A 38 8.87 20.26 9.67
C GLN A 38 9.01 19.72 11.11
N VAL A 39 7.92 19.19 11.66
CA VAL A 39 7.86 18.60 13.00
C VAL A 39 7.09 17.29 12.93
N THR A 40 7.32 16.42 13.91
CA THR A 40 6.56 15.18 14.01
C THR A 40 5.08 15.47 14.18
N HIS A 41 4.26 14.73 13.45
CA HIS A 41 2.82 14.93 13.38
C HIS A 41 2.05 13.63 13.63
N LEU A 42 0.77 13.74 14.00
CA LEU A 42 -0.14 12.64 14.35
C LEU A 42 0.41 11.80 15.52
N ASP A 43 0.10 10.51 15.60
CA ASP A 43 0.48 9.65 16.72
C ASP A 43 2.00 9.46 16.87
N PHE A 44 2.81 9.98 15.95
CA PHE A 44 4.26 9.80 15.97
C PHE A 44 5.01 10.61 17.01
N TRP A 45 4.43 11.68 17.59
CA TRP A 45 5.10 12.37 18.72
C TRP A 45 5.31 11.44 19.93
N ARG A 46 4.51 10.38 20.04
CA ARG A 46 4.68 9.35 21.06
C ARG A 46 6.05 8.69 20.95
N ILE A 47 6.67 8.62 19.76
CA ILE A 47 7.96 7.97 19.57
C ILE A 47 9.07 8.60 20.43
N TYR A 48 9.05 9.92 20.63
CA TYR A 48 10.04 10.63 21.45
C TYR A 48 10.11 10.09 22.88
N ASP A 49 8.96 9.91 23.51
CA ASP A 49 8.85 9.40 24.88
C ASP A 49 9.42 7.98 25.02
N VAL A 50 9.31 7.17 23.97
CA VAL A 50 9.91 5.83 23.95
C VAL A 50 11.40 5.89 23.65
N CYS A 51 11.81 6.65 22.64
CA CYS A 51 13.20 6.74 22.20
C CYS A 51 14.13 7.37 23.24
N LEU A 52 13.63 8.30 24.04
CA LEU A 52 14.43 8.95 25.08
C LEU A 52 14.59 8.07 26.33
N ASN A 53 13.73 7.06 26.50
CA ASN A 53 13.70 6.21 27.70
C ASN A 53 14.10 4.75 27.44
N ARG A 54 14.32 4.34 26.19
CA ARG A 54 14.66 2.97 25.80
C ARG A 54 15.83 2.93 24.83
N SER A 55 16.45 1.77 24.69
CA SER A 55 17.45 1.57 23.64
C SER A 55 16.84 1.68 22.23
N TRP A 56 17.71 1.87 21.24
CA TRP A 56 17.33 1.93 19.83
C TRP A 56 16.51 0.72 19.38
N LEU A 57 16.98 -0.49 19.72
CA LEU A 57 16.32 -1.73 19.33
C LEU A 57 14.97 -1.90 20.03
N GLU A 58 14.90 -1.61 21.33
CA GLU A 58 13.64 -1.68 22.08
C GLU A 58 12.59 -0.72 21.52
N SER A 59 13.02 0.48 21.12
CA SER A 59 12.14 1.47 20.48
C SER A 59 11.61 0.99 19.14
N ALA A 60 12.46 0.35 18.34
CA ALA A 60 12.08 -0.18 17.02
C ALA A 60 11.15 -1.40 17.08
N LEU A 61 11.27 -2.25 18.12
CA LEU A 61 10.48 -3.47 18.25
C LEU A 61 9.05 -3.22 18.75
N LEU A 62 8.73 -2.03 19.26
CA LEU A 62 7.42 -1.74 19.82
C LEU A 62 6.37 -1.50 18.73
N LYS A 63 5.19 -2.06 18.96
CA LYS A 63 3.99 -1.75 18.19
C LYS A 63 3.32 -0.48 18.70
N TYR A 64 2.83 0.32 17.77
CA TYR A 64 2.04 1.53 18.00
C TYR A 64 0.69 1.35 17.33
N ASN A 65 -0.40 1.49 18.09
CA ASN A 65 -1.76 1.24 17.60
C ASN A 65 -1.91 -0.10 16.85
N GLY A 66 -1.31 -1.17 17.39
CA GLY A 66 -1.29 -2.49 16.76
C GLY A 66 -0.41 -2.64 15.51
N HIS A 67 0.26 -1.58 15.05
CA HIS A 67 1.16 -1.61 13.90
C HIS A 67 2.62 -1.77 14.34
N SER A 68 3.33 -2.71 13.69
CA SER A 68 4.80 -2.67 13.71
C SER A 68 5.28 -1.58 12.77
N HIS A 69 6.26 -0.82 13.25
CA HIS A 69 6.97 0.19 12.46
C HIS A 69 8.48 -0.05 12.45
N PHE A 70 8.93 -1.27 12.69
CA PHE A 70 10.35 -1.60 12.85
C PHE A 70 11.29 -0.95 11.83
N PHE A 71 11.01 -1.06 10.53
CA PHE A 71 11.82 -0.49 9.46
C PHE A 71 11.73 1.05 9.37
N PRO A 72 10.53 1.67 9.27
CA PRO A 72 10.42 3.14 9.29
C PRO A 72 10.96 3.75 10.60
N SER A 73 10.87 3.05 11.74
CA SER A 73 11.48 3.47 13.00
C SER A 73 12.99 3.58 12.95
N GLN A 74 13.69 2.84 12.10
CA GLN A 74 15.14 3.04 11.92
C GLN A 74 15.43 4.43 11.36
N LEU A 75 14.61 4.89 10.40
CA LEU A 75 14.73 6.22 9.81
C LEU A 75 14.36 7.30 10.82
N TRP A 76 13.32 7.09 11.63
CA TRP A 76 12.97 8.02 12.70
C TRP A 76 14.06 8.14 13.74
N LEU A 77 14.55 7.01 14.25
CA LEU A 77 15.62 7.00 15.24
C LEU A 77 16.89 7.69 14.71
N ALA A 78 17.19 7.52 13.41
CA ALA A 78 18.29 8.21 12.76
C ALA A 78 18.05 9.72 12.68
N ASP A 79 16.85 10.15 12.26
CA ASP A 79 16.47 11.56 12.22
C ASP A 79 16.56 12.22 13.61
N LEU A 80 16.08 11.54 14.65
CA LEU A 80 16.18 12.00 16.04
C LEU A 80 17.63 12.12 16.50
N ARG A 81 18.47 11.13 16.21
CA ARG A 81 19.83 11.04 16.75
C ARG A 81 20.82 11.92 16.00
N PHE A 82 20.68 12.03 14.68
CA PHE A 82 21.67 12.68 13.80
C PHE A 82 21.15 13.97 13.16
N CYS A 83 19.84 14.14 13.03
CA CYS A 83 19.21 15.31 12.41
C CYS A 83 18.38 16.13 13.40
N HIS A 84 18.51 15.84 14.71
CA HIS A 84 17.83 16.52 15.81
C HIS A 84 16.29 16.51 15.71
N GLY A 85 15.72 15.54 15.00
CA GLY A 85 14.26 15.43 14.85
C GLY A 85 13.65 16.49 13.92
N ASN A 86 14.42 17.04 12.98
CA ASN A 86 13.93 18.09 12.07
C ASN A 86 13.07 17.55 10.91
N MET A 87 12.80 16.24 10.85
CA MET A 87 11.95 15.57 9.87
C MET A 87 12.41 15.61 8.41
N GLU A 88 13.46 16.36 8.07
CA GLU A 88 13.98 16.50 6.70
C GLU A 88 14.49 15.17 6.15
N LEU A 89 15.23 14.40 6.97
CA LEU A 89 15.71 13.07 6.57
C LEU A 89 14.52 12.16 6.21
N LEU A 90 13.48 12.19 7.03
CA LEU A 90 12.28 11.36 6.83
C LEU A 90 11.46 11.80 5.63
N PHE A 91 11.36 13.11 5.38
CA PHE A 91 10.69 13.63 4.21
C PHE A 91 11.41 13.18 2.94
N VAL A 92 12.73 13.38 2.86
CA VAL A 92 13.54 12.96 1.71
C VAL A 92 13.49 11.44 1.53
N ALA A 93 13.69 10.66 2.59
CA ALA A 93 13.61 9.20 2.53
C ALA A 93 12.23 8.73 2.07
N GLY A 94 11.16 9.29 2.64
CA GLY A 94 9.78 8.97 2.26
C GLY A 94 9.49 9.31 0.81
N LEU A 95 9.97 10.46 0.31
CA LEU A 95 9.80 10.88 -1.08
C LEU A 95 10.55 9.96 -2.05
N VAL A 96 11.80 9.59 -1.72
CA VAL A 96 12.58 8.62 -2.50
C VAL A 96 11.88 7.27 -2.54
N LEU A 97 11.44 6.76 -1.40
CA LEU A 97 10.72 5.48 -1.31
C LEU A 97 9.40 5.51 -2.09
N LEU A 98 8.65 6.61 -2.03
CA LEU A 98 7.44 6.82 -2.83
C LEU A 98 7.74 6.78 -4.32
N GLY A 99 8.78 7.51 -4.76
CA GLY A 99 9.24 7.53 -6.14
C GLY A 99 9.66 6.15 -6.64
N LEU A 100 10.46 5.42 -5.86
CA LEU A 100 10.88 4.05 -6.18
C LEU A 100 9.68 3.10 -6.28
N THR A 101 8.71 3.24 -5.38
CA THR A 101 7.49 2.42 -5.38
C THR A 101 6.64 2.68 -6.63
N VAL A 102 6.42 3.96 -6.96
CA VAL A 102 5.70 4.37 -8.17
C VAL A 102 6.42 3.90 -9.43
N ALA A 103 7.75 4.06 -9.50
CA ALA A 103 8.55 3.57 -10.61
C ALA A 103 8.45 2.05 -10.75
N GLY A 104 8.53 1.31 -9.64
CA GLY A 104 8.35 -0.14 -9.63
C GLY A 104 6.98 -0.58 -10.16
N LEU A 105 5.90 0.08 -9.74
CA LEU A 105 4.54 -0.17 -10.26
C LEU A 105 4.44 0.11 -11.76
N ILE A 106 5.03 1.20 -12.23
CA ILE A 106 5.06 1.55 -13.66
C ILE A 106 5.85 0.49 -14.44
N VAL A 107 7.01 0.03 -13.94
CA VAL A 107 7.79 -1.04 -14.57
C VAL A 107 6.96 -2.33 -14.70
N VAL A 108 6.16 -2.69 -13.69
CA VAL A 108 5.25 -3.85 -13.78
C VAL A 108 4.26 -3.68 -14.93
N VAL A 109 3.54 -2.54 -14.97
CA VAL A 109 2.53 -2.25 -16.00
C VAL A 109 3.13 -2.25 -17.40
N TRP A 110 4.27 -1.58 -17.58
CA TRP A 110 4.87 -1.40 -18.89
C TRP A 110 5.61 -2.64 -19.38
N GLY A 111 6.11 -3.46 -18.46
CA GLY A 111 6.76 -4.73 -18.77
C GLY A 111 5.79 -5.84 -19.21
N ASP A 112 4.47 -5.67 -19.10
CA ASP A 112 3.51 -6.66 -19.60
C ASP A 112 3.24 -6.44 -21.10
N ALA A 113 3.59 -7.42 -21.93
CA ALA A 113 3.40 -7.37 -23.38
C ALA A 113 1.94 -7.58 -23.81
N GLN A 114 1.09 -8.15 -22.94
CA GLN A 114 -0.32 -8.44 -23.24
C GLN A 114 -1.22 -7.20 -23.07
N ILE A 115 -0.75 -6.19 -22.35
CA ILE A 115 -1.51 -4.97 -22.08
C ILE A 115 -1.28 -3.96 -23.21
N GLY A 116 -2.36 -3.50 -23.85
CA GLY A 116 -2.31 -2.47 -24.87
C GLY A 116 -1.88 -1.09 -24.34
N LEU A 117 -1.40 -0.22 -25.24
CA LEU A 117 -0.87 1.10 -24.89
C LEU A 117 -1.85 1.97 -24.09
N SER A 118 -3.13 2.00 -24.47
CA SER A 118 -4.17 2.76 -23.76
C SER A 118 -4.30 2.36 -22.31
N SER A 119 -4.35 1.05 -22.05
CA SER A 119 -4.44 0.50 -20.70
C SER A 119 -3.18 0.79 -19.89
N LYS A 120 -1.99 0.75 -20.50
CA LYS A 120 -0.73 1.15 -19.84
C LYS A 120 -0.74 2.62 -19.43
N ILE A 121 -1.17 3.50 -20.31
CA ILE A 121 -1.26 4.95 -20.03
C ILE A 121 -2.29 5.21 -18.92
N LEU A 122 -3.46 4.60 -18.99
CA LEU A 122 -4.49 4.72 -17.95
C LEU A 122 -4.04 4.17 -16.61
N ALA A 123 -3.39 3.00 -16.57
CA ALA A 123 -2.85 2.44 -15.35
C ALA A 123 -1.74 3.33 -14.76
N THR A 124 -0.88 3.91 -15.62
CA THR A 124 0.15 4.87 -15.20
C THR A 124 -0.49 6.11 -14.57
N PHE A 125 -1.53 6.66 -15.21
CA PHE A 125 -2.31 7.76 -14.64
C PHE A 125 -2.88 7.40 -13.27
N VAL A 126 -3.54 6.24 -13.13
CA VAL A 126 -4.11 5.79 -11.84
C VAL A 126 -3.03 5.64 -10.77
N ILE A 127 -1.88 5.06 -11.10
CA ILE A 127 -0.75 4.92 -10.17
C ILE A 127 -0.27 6.30 -9.70
N ILE A 128 -0.08 7.24 -10.63
CA ILE A 128 0.36 8.60 -10.31
C ILE A 128 -0.68 9.32 -9.46
N ALA A 129 -1.95 9.32 -9.89
CA ALA A 129 -3.03 9.97 -9.16
C ALA A 129 -3.19 9.40 -7.75
N ALA A 130 -3.20 8.08 -7.58
CA ALA A 130 -3.32 7.45 -6.27
C ALA A 130 -2.17 7.80 -5.30
N ASN A 131 -0.99 8.16 -5.83
CA ASN A 131 0.18 8.45 -5.02
C ASN A 131 0.43 9.95 -4.79
N PHE A 132 0.07 10.79 -5.76
CA PHE A 132 0.34 12.23 -5.75
C PHE A 132 -0.92 13.11 -5.66
N TRP A 133 -2.11 12.52 -5.54
CA TRP A 133 -3.32 13.28 -5.26
C TRP A 133 -3.24 13.94 -3.88
N MET A 134 -3.54 15.25 -3.85
CA MET A 134 -3.66 16.07 -2.64
C MET A 134 -4.61 15.50 -1.58
N GLY A 135 -5.59 14.65 -1.92
CA GLY A 135 -6.43 13.96 -0.92
C GLY A 135 -5.63 13.03 0.01
N ARG A 136 -4.43 12.61 -0.41
CA ARG A 136 -3.49 11.82 0.39
C ARG A 136 -2.45 12.67 1.13
N ALA A 137 -2.48 14.00 0.97
CA ALA A 137 -1.46 14.91 1.47
C ALA A 137 -1.19 14.76 2.98
N THR A 138 -2.20 14.50 3.79
CA THR A 138 -2.04 14.27 5.24
C THR A 138 -1.10 13.11 5.57
N THR A 139 -1.04 12.11 4.68
CA THR A 139 -0.15 10.95 4.80
C THR A 139 1.22 11.21 4.16
N THR A 140 1.24 11.78 2.95
CA THR A 140 2.47 11.94 2.17
C THR A 140 3.32 13.13 2.61
N ALA A 141 2.72 14.17 3.19
CA ALA A 141 3.43 15.33 3.73
C ALA A 141 4.09 15.04 5.09
N SER A 142 3.62 14.03 5.82
CA SER A 142 4.32 13.52 7.00
C SER A 142 5.40 12.54 6.54
N GLY A 143 6.68 12.92 6.64
CA GLY A 143 7.80 12.07 6.22
C GLY A 143 7.76 10.68 6.85
N GLY A 144 7.39 10.62 8.13
CA GLY A 144 7.19 9.36 8.85
C GLY A 144 6.09 8.47 8.29
N PHE A 145 4.86 8.98 8.18
CA PHE A 145 3.75 8.20 7.61
C PHE A 145 4.08 7.79 6.17
N ASN A 146 4.65 8.69 5.39
CA ASN A 146 5.06 8.38 4.02
C ASN A 146 6.07 7.23 3.98
N CYS A 147 7.05 7.20 4.89
CA CYS A 147 7.98 6.06 5.01
C CYS A 147 7.24 4.75 5.30
N CYS A 148 6.29 4.72 6.23
CA CYS A 148 5.51 3.51 6.54
C CYS A 148 4.79 2.97 5.31
N TYR A 149 4.00 3.81 4.66
CA TYR A 149 3.20 3.40 3.50
C TYR A 149 4.09 3.03 2.31
N SER A 150 5.14 3.80 2.05
CA SER A 150 6.03 3.58 0.91
C SER A 150 6.91 2.34 1.10
N LEU A 151 7.42 2.06 2.30
CA LEU A 151 8.11 0.79 2.58
C LEU A 151 7.16 -0.41 2.47
N THR A 152 5.93 -0.26 2.98
CA THR A 152 4.92 -1.31 2.90
C THR A 152 4.60 -1.65 1.46
N LEU A 153 4.27 -0.65 0.65
CA LEU A 153 3.91 -0.82 -0.75
C LEU A 153 5.13 -1.20 -1.61
N GLY A 154 6.31 -0.63 -1.34
CA GLY A 154 7.56 -0.99 -1.98
C GLY A 154 7.90 -2.48 -1.76
N GLY A 155 7.73 -2.98 -0.54
CA GLY A 155 7.89 -4.40 -0.23
C GLY A 155 6.90 -5.29 -1.01
N VAL A 156 5.64 -4.87 -1.13
CA VAL A 156 4.63 -5.57 -1.97
C VAL A 156 5.07 -5.62 -3.43
N VAL A 157 5.48 -4.48 -4.00
CA VAL A 157 5.92 -4.36 -5.40
C VAL A 157 7.13 -5.25 -5.65
N LEU A 158 8.13 -5.22 -4.77
CA LEU A 158 9.32 -6.06 -4.89
C LEU A 158 8.99 -7.55 -4.76
N ALA A 159 8.09 -7.93 -3.85
CA ALA A 159 7.65 -9.32 -3.72
C ALA A 159 6.94 -9.82 -4.99
N PHE A 160 6.06 -9.01 -5.59
CA PHE A 160 5.36 -9.36 -6.83
C PHE A 160 6.28 -9.38 -8.05
N LEU A 161 7.23 -8.44 -8.15
CA LEU A 161 8.27 -8.47 -9.17
C LEU A 161 9.13 -9.73 -9.04
N GLY A 162 9.53 -10.08 -7.82
CA GLY A 162 10.26 -11.32 -7.55
C GLY A 162 9.46 -12.56 -7.92
N LEU A 163 8.16 -12.57 -7.59
CA LEU A 163 7.25 -13.66 -7.96
C LEU A 163 7.18 -13.85 -9.49
N ARG A 164 7.09 -12.76 -10.24
CA ARG A 164 7.08 -12.76 -11.71
C ARG A 164 8.38 -13.31 -12.31
N LEU A 165 9.51 -13.01 -11.69
CA LEU A 165 10.83 -13.44 -12.15
C LEU A 165 11.17 -14.90 -11.77
N LEU A 166 10.38 -15.54 -10.91
CA LEU A 166 10.62 -16.92 -10.51
C LEU A 166 10.38 -17.88 -11.68
N PRO A 167 11.41 -18.61 -12.15
CA PRO A 167 11.21 -19.63 -13.17
C PRO A 167 10.34 -20.76 -12.61
N ALA A 168 9.41 -21.29 -13.39
CA ALA A 168 8.58 -22.42 -12.97
C ALA A 168 9.43 -23.68 -12.66
N SER A 169 10.56 -23.86 -13.35
CA SER A 169 11.38 -25.07 -13.33
C SER A 169 12.61 -25.04 -12.40
N ALA A 170 13.15 -23.86 -12.09
CA ALA A 170 14.41 -23.71 -11.34
C ALA A 170 14.18 -23.21 -9.90
N HIS A 171 15.06 -23.54 -8.95
CA HIS A 171 15.00 -23.00 -7.57
C HIS A 171 16.01 -21.88 -7.36
N PRO A 172 15.75 -20.63 -7.79
CA PRO A 172 16.63 -19.52 -7.45
C PRO A 172 16.41 -19.12 -5.99
N VAL A 173 17.12 -19.78 -5.08
CA VAL A 173 17.04 -19.55 -3.62
C VAL A 173 17.16 -18.07 -3.31
N GLY A 174 18.10 -17.36 -3.95
CA GLY A 174 18.29 -15.92 -3.75
C GLY A 174 17.04 -15.09 -4.06
N LEU A 175 16.29 -15.43 -5.12
CA LEU A 175 15.06 -14.72 -5.48
C LEU A 175 13.92 -15.05 -4.51
N THR A 176 13.81 -16.31 -4.06
CA THR A 176 12.86 -16.68 -3.00
C THR A 176 13.16 -15.96 -1.69
N CYS A 177 14.44 -15.89 -1.29
CA CYS A 177 14.87 -15.09 -0.13
C CYS A 177 14.53 -13.61 -0.33
N GLY A 178 14.75 -13.05 -1.52
CA GLY A 178 14.40 -11.67 -1.84
C GLY A 178 12.90 -11.38 -1.67
N ILE A 179 12.03 -12.29 -2.12
CA ILE A 179 10.56 -12.18 -1.94
C ILE A 179 10.20 -12.22 -0.45
N VAL A 180 10.79 -13.15 0.31
CA VAL A 180 10.56 -13.26 1.77
C VAL A 180 11.01 -11.99 2.48
N ILE A 181 12.19 -11.47 2.17
CA ILE A 181 12.71 -10.22 2.75
C ILE A 181 11.78 -9.06 2.42
N ALA A 182 11.36 -8.92 1.15
CA ALA A 182 10.43 -7.86 0.74
C ALA A 182 9.08 -7.95 1.48
N ALA A 183 8.58 -9.17 1.69
CA ALA A 183 7.33 -9.40 2.42
C ALA A 183 7.46 -9.12 3.94
N VAL A 184 8.61 -9.44 4.53
CA VAL A 184 8.96 -9.08 5.92
C VAL A 184 9.06 -7.57 6.05
N VAL A 185 9.78 -6.89 5.14
CA VAL A 185 9.86 -5.42 5.11
C VAL A 185 8.46 -4.81 5.06
N SER A 186 7.59 -5.34 4.21
CA SER A 186 6.20 -4.88 4.14
C SER A 186 5.45 -5.07 5.47
N SER A 187 5.49 -6.29 6.02
CA SER A 187 4.76 -6.68 7.23
C SER A 187 5.17 -5.89 8.48
N PHE A 188 6.46 -5.57 8.62
CA PHE A 188 6.98 -4.84 9.78
C PHE A 188 7.11 -3.33 9.57
N SER A 189 6.76 -2.82 8.38
CA SER A 189 6.64 -1.37 8.13
C SER A 189 5.25 -0.84 8.44
N PHE A 190 4.22 -1.65 8.16
CA PHE A 190 2.83 -1.37 8.50
C PHE A 190 2.02 -2.67 8.55
N ALA A 191 1.07 -2.79 9.47
CA ALA A 191 0.35 -4.06 9.70
C ALA A 191 -0.40 -4.59 8.46
N THR A 192 -0.84 -3.72 7.55
CA THR A 192 -1.49 -4.16 6.30
C THR A 192 -0.58 -5.00 5.41
N GLY A 193 0.74 -4.89 5.58
CA GLY A 193 1.72 -5.72 4.89
C GLY A 193 1.58 -7.22 5.18
N LEU A 194 0.97 -7.61 6.31
CA LEU A 194 0.68 -9.02 6.61
C LEU A 194 -0.28 -9.66 5.59
N ALA A 195 -1.15 -8.87 4.95
CA ALA A 195 -2.05 -9.37 3.90
C ALA A 195 -1.29 -9.88 2.67
N LEU A 196 -0.01 -9.51 2.50
CA LEU A 196 0.82 -9.96 1.39
C LEU A 196 1.05 -11.48 1.41
N TRP A 197 1.15 -12.11 2.57
CA TRP A 197 1.43 -13.55 2.67
C TRP A 197 0.36 -14.43 2.03
N PRO A 198 -0.94 -14.33 2.39
CA PRO A 198 -1.98 -15.08 1.70
C PRO A 198 -2.07 -14.70 0.22
N THR A 199 -1.81 -13.44 -0.15
CA THR A 199 -1.76 -13.03 -1.56
C THR A 199 -0.64 -13.73 -2.33
N LEU A 200 0.57 -13.83 -1.77
CA LEU A 200 1.70 -14.53 -2.40
C LEU A 200 1.42 -16.03 -2.56
N LEU A 201 0.78 -16.65 -1.57
CA LEU A 201 0.35 -18.06 -1.66
C LEU A 201 -0.69 -18.27 -2.76
N PHE A 202 -1.71 -17.42 -2.80
CA PHE A 202 -2.75 -17.46 -3.82
C PHE A 202 -2.17 -17.25 -5.22
N LEU A 203 -1.36 -16.21 -5.42
CA LEU A 203 -0.71 -15.93 -6.70
C LEU A 203 0.25 -17.06 -7.10
N GLY A 204 1.06 -17.57 -6.17
CA GLY A 204 1.94 -18.71 -6.42
C GLY A 204 1.16 -19.97 -6.83
N TYR A 205 0.00 -20.21 -6.22
CA TYR A 205 -0.90 -21.30 -6.61
C TYR A 205 -1.46 -21.08 -8.02
N CYS A 206 -1.95 -19.89 -8.34
CA CYS A 206 -2.41 -19.53 -9.69
C CYS A 206 -1.32 -19.68 -10.75
N MET A 207 -0.07 -19.36 -10.39
CA MET A 207 1.12 -19.55 -11.23
C MET A 207 1.62 -21.00 -11.27
N ARG A 208 0.91 -21.94 -10.64
CA ARG A 208 1.23 -23.37 -10.57
C ARG A 208 2.64 -23.66 -10.05
N PHE A 209 3.05 -22.90 -9.03
CA PHE A 209 4.32 -23.18 -8.37
C PHE A 209 4.32 -24.58 -7.75
N ARG A 210 5.49 -25.22 -7.75
CA ARG A 210 5.70 -26.49 -7.05
C ARG A 210 5.38 -26.34 -5.56
N LEU A 211 4.75 -27.37 -4.98
CA LEU A 211 4.23 -27.36 -3.61
C LEU A 211 5.27 -26.89 -2.58
N HIS A 212 6.52 -27.32 -2.69
CA HIS A 212 7.56 -26.93 -1.73
C HIS A 212 7.77 -25.41 -1.67
N ARG A 213 7.54 -24.64 -2.76
CA ARG A 213 7.66 -23.17 -2.71
C ARG A 213 6.52 -22.55 -1.95
N LEU A 214 5.32 -23.07 -2.16
CA LEU A 214 4.14 -22.65 -1.39
C LEU A 214 4.34 -22.97 0.09
N VAL A 215 4.92 -24.12 0.41
CA VAL A 215 5.29 -24.47 1.79
C VAL A 215 6.32 -23.50 2.36
N VAL A 216 7.39 -23.16 1.63
CA VAL A 216 8.40 -22.20 2.10
C VAL A 216 7.78 -20.82 2.34
N LEU A 217 6.98 -20.30 1.40
CA LEU A 217 6.29 -19.02 1.56
C LEU A 217 5.28 -19.06 2.72
N GLY A 218 4.58 -20.18 2.89
CA GLY A 218 3.60 -20.38 3.96
C GLY A 218 4.28 -20.40 5.33
N LEU A 219 5.38 -21.15 5.48
CA LEU A 219 6.17 -21.19 6.71
C LEU A 219 6.76 -19.82 7.03
N ALA A 220 7.31 -19.13 6.03
CA ALA A 220 7.82 -17.76 6.22
C ALA A 220 6.72 -16.78 6.66
N GLY A 221 5.50 -16.93 6.12
CA GLY A 221 4.35 -16.12 6.53
C GLY A 221 3.87 -16.43 7.95
N ILE A 222 3.83 -17.71 8.33
CA ILE A 222 3.48 -18.13 9.70
C ILE A 222 4.51 -17.59 10.70
N VAL A 223 5.80 -17.74 10.41
CA VAL A 223 6.87 -17.20 11.27
C VAL A 223 6.76 -15.68 11.37
N THR A 224 6.54 -14.98 10.26
CA THR A 224 6.35 -13.52 10.24
C THR A 224 5.17 -13.09 11.10
N ALA A 225 4.02 -13.76 10.95
CA ALA A 225 2.83 -13.49 11.76
C ALA A 225 3.06 -13.78 13.24
N ALA A 226 3.73 -14.89 13.57
CA ALA A 226 4.07 -15.25 14.94
C ALA A 226 4.96 -14.17 15.59
N VAL A 227 6.05 -13.77 14.91
CA VAL A 227 6.93 -12.69 15.38
C VAL A 227 6.14 -11.38 15.53
N PHE A 228 5.33 -11.00 14.54
CA PHE A 228 4.52 -9.78 14.59
C PHE A 228 3.57 -9.76 15.79
N VAL A 229 2.88 -10.87 16.07
CA VAL A 229 1.98 -11.00 17.23
C VAL A 229 2.77 -10.92 18.53
N SER A 230 3.93 -11.59 18.62
CA SER A 230 4.80 -11.61 19.79
C SER A 230 5.50 -10.28 20.08
N LEU A 231 5.57 -9.34 19.12
CA LEU A 231 6.14 -8.02 19.38
C LEU A 231 5.41 -7.31 20.53
N PRO A 232 6.13 -6.62 21.42
CA PRO A 232 5.52 -5.87 22.51
C PRO A 232 4.67 -4.70 21.97
N SER A 233 3.52 -4.45 22.59
CA SER A 233 2.73 -3.24 22.34
C SER A 233 3.11 -2.15 23.34
N ARG A 234 3.21 -0.90 22.88
CA ARG A 234 3.35 0.25 23.79
C ARG A 234 2.09 0.44 24.64
N GLU A 235 0.91 0.25 24.04
CA GLU A 235 -0.38 0.45 24.69
C GLU A 235 -0.71 -0.78 25.54
N ALA A 236 -0.42 -0.70 26.85
CA ALA A 236 -0.55 -1.80 27.81
C ALA A 236 -2.00 -2.31 28.02
N SER A 237 -3.01 -1.74 27.35
CA SER A 237 -4.43 -2.04 27.53
C SER A 237 -5.21 -2.25 26.21
N GLY A 238 -4.50 -2.40 25.10
CA GLY A 238 -5.09 -2.66 23.79
C GLY A 238 -4.33 -3.77 23.09
N GLY A 239 -4.21 -4.93 23.73
CA GLY A 239 -3.88 -6.13 22.97
C GLY A 239 -4.80 -6.15 21.75
N LEU A 240 -4.26 -6.51 20.58
CA LEU A 240 -5.12 -6.94 19.48
C LEU A 240 -6.02 -7.99 20.12
N MET A 241 -7.26 -7.62 20.43
CA MET A 241 -8.27 -8.60 20.71
C MET A 241 -8.41 -9.30 19.36
N LEU A 242 -7.60 -10.34 19.17
CA LEU A 242 -8.08 -11.60 18.65
C LEU A 242 -9.19 -12.06 19.61
N GLY A 243 -10.25 -11.26 19.70
CA GLY A 243 -11.52 -11.69 20.24
C GLY A 243 -12.03 -12.81 19.36
N PRO A 244 -13.04 -13.55 19.81
CA PRO A 244 -13.48 -14.83 19.24
C PRO A 244 -14.00 -14.78 17.79
N ASP A 245 -13.85 -13.65 17.08
CA ASP A 245 -14.61 -13.30 15.90
C ASP A 245 -13.79 -13.39 14.61
N VAL A 246 -12.81 -14.29 14.54
CA VAL A 246 -12.20 -14.68 13.25
C VAL A 246 -13.30 -15.14 12.28
N ALA A 247 -14.31 -15.86 12.77
CA ALA A 247 -15.50 -16.23 12.00
C ALA A 247 -16.32 -15.01 11.54
N ALA A 248 -16.56 -14.02 12.40
CA ALA A 248 -17.26 -12.80 12.00
C ALA A 248 -16.42 -11.94 11.04
N ALA A 249 -15.09 -11.95 11.15
CA ALA A 249 -14.20 -11.29 10.20
C ALA A 249 -14.27 -11.94 8.81
N PHE A 250 -14.35 -13.27 8.72
CA PHE A 250 -14.58 -13.98 7.46
C PHE A 250 -15.97 -13.71 6.87
N ILE A 251 -17.03 -13.67 7.70
CA ILE A 251 -18.39 -13.34 7.25
C ILE A 251 -18.49 -11.88 6.77
N LYS A 252 -17.75 -10.96 7.39
CA LYS A 252 -17.68 -9.54 7.00
C LYS A 252 -16.70 -9.29 5.84
N LEU A 253 -15.84 -10.24 5.49
CA LEU A 253 -14.78 -10.07 4.50
C LEU A 253 -15.28 -9.64 3.11
N PRO A 254 -16.34 -10.24 2.52
CA PRO A 254 -16.86 -9.78 1.23
C PRO A 254 -17.36 -8.34 1.30
N GLY A 255 -18.01 -7.98 2.41
CA GLY A 255 -18.47 -6.63 2.67
C GLY A 255 -17.33 -5.64 2.82
N LEU A 256 -16.26 -6.04 3.51
CA LEU A 256 -15.05 -5.24 3.67
C LEU A 256 -14.33 -5.02 2.34
N LEU A 257 -14.20 -6.05 1.51
CA LEU A 257 -13.58 -5.98 0.19
C LEU A 257 -14.37 -5.07 -0.75
N CYS A 258 -15.69 -5.19 -0.75
CA CYS A 258 -16.54 -4.28 -1.51
C CYS A 258 -16.37 -2.84 -0.97
N ARG A 259 -16.44 -2.61 0.35
CA ARG A 259 -16.17 -1.27 0.91
C ARG A 259 -14.82 -0.70 0.48
N LEU A 260 -13.79 -1.55 0.41
CA LEU A 260 -12.45 -1.15 -0.01
C LEU A 260 -12.40 -0.77 -1.50
N ILE A 261 -13.07 -1.52 -2.37
CA ILE A 261 -13.17 -1.19 -3.81
C ILE A 261 -13.95 0.12 -4.02
N GLY A 262 -15.01 0.36 -3.25
CA GLY A 262 -15.84 1.57 -3.39
C GLY A 262 -15.38 2.78 -2.57
N SER A 263 -14.44 2.60 -1.64
CA SER A 263 -13.92 3.64 -0.74
C SER A 263 -13.36 4.87 -1.48
N PRO A 264 -12.58 4.74 -2.59
CA PRO A 264 -12.09 5.91 -3.31
C PRO A 264 -13.22 6.82 -3.81
N ILE A 265 -14.29 6.25 -4.37
CA ILE A 265 -15.45 7.01 -4.84
C ILE A 265 -16.23 7.58 -3.66
N ALA A 266 -16.39 6.81 -2.58
CA ALA A 266 -17.04 7.29 -1.36
C ALA A 266 -16.32 8.49 -0.75
N HIS A 267 -14.98 8.52 -0.75
CA HIS A 267 -14.20 9.65 -0.27
C HIS A 267 -14.25 10.86 -1.21
N VAL A 268 -14.29 10.66 -2.54
CA VAL A 268 -14.53 11.77 -3.50
C VAL A 268 -15.88 12.40 -3.26
N VAL A 269 -16.92 11.57 -3.13
CA VAL A 269 -18.29 12.03 -2.87
C VAL A 269 -18.38 12.72 -1.51
N GLY A 270 -17.79 12.11 -0.47
CA GLY A 270 -17.75 12.69 0.87
C GLY A 270 -17.03 14.04 0.95
N ALA A 271 -15.99 14.25 0.13
CA ALA A 271 -15.28 15.53 0.05
C ALA A 271 -16.13 16.68 -0.51
N TRP A 272 -17.29 16.40 -1.12
CA TRP A 272 -18.26 17.41 -1.56
C TRP A 272 -19.30 17.77 -0.51
N PHE A 273 -19.33 17.09 0.64
CA PHE A 273 -20.25 17.35 1.73
C PHE A 273 -19.50 17.85 2.97
N ASP A 274 -20.22 18.46 3.92
CA ASP A 274 -19.63 18.81 5.21
C ASP A 274 -19.20 17.55 6.01
N ASP A 275 -18.26 17.70 6.94
CA ASP A 275 -17.65 16.59 7.68
C ASP A 275 -18.66 15.68 8.40
N LYS A 276 -19.79 16.25 8.84
CA LYS A 276 -20.84 15.50 9.54
C LYS A 276 -21.64 14.64 8.57
N THR A 277 -22.05 15.24 7.46
CA THR A 277 -22.80 14.58 6.39
C THR A 277 -21.93 13.56 5.66
N ALA A 278 -20.64 13.85 5.47
CA ALA A 278 -19.67 12.93 4.86
C ALA A 278 -19.47 11.67 5.72
N ARG A 279 -19.35 11.81 7.05
CA ARG A 279 -19.28 10.66 7.97
C ARG A 279 -20.56 9.85 7.97
N GLU A 280 -21.72 10.50 8.03
CA GLU A 280 -23.01 9.81 7.95
C GLU A 280 -23.17 9.07 6.60
N LEU A 281 -22.75 9.67 5.50
CA LEU A 281 -22.81 9.04 4.18
C LEU A 281 -21.80 7.90 4.00
N ILE A 282 -20.56 8.03 4.49
CA ILE A 282 -19.50 7.02 4.30
C ILE A 282 -19.67 5.85 5.28
N ASP A 283 -19.94 6.14 6.56
CA ASP A 283 -19.97 5.12 7.61
C ASP A 283 -21.36 4.47 7.76
N ALA A 284 -22.46 5.24 7.68
CA ALA A 284 -23.79 4.75 7.99
C ALA A 284 -24.57 4.20 6.78
N SER A 285 -24.33 4.70 5.56
CA SER A 285 -25.20 4.38 4.41
C SER A 285 -24.82 3.11 3.63
N GLY A 286 -23.64 2.53 3.88
CA GLY A 286 -23.13 1.44 3.04
C GLY A 286 -22.77 1.86 1.61
N PHE A 287 -22.68 3.16 1.31
CA PHE A 287 -22.35 3.65 -0.04
C PHE A 287 -21.06 3.06 -0.62
N SER A 288 -19.99 3.03 0.18
CA SER A 288 -18.72 2.38 -0.21
C SER A 288 -18.90 0.89 -0.51
N LEU A 289 -19.78 0.20 0.22
CA LEU A 289 -20.09 -1.20 0.01
C LEU A 289 -20.76 -1.41 -1.36
N TYR A 290 -21.79 -0.63 -1.69
CA TYR A 290 -22.56 -0.80 -2.92
C TYR A 290 -21.77 -0.43 -4.17
N ILE A 291 -21.04 0.69 -4.14
CA ILE A 291 -20.17 1.09 -5.24
C ILE A 291 -19.10 0.02 -5.49
N GLY A 292 -18.51 -0.52 -4.42
CA GLY A 292 -17.51 -1.56 -4.57
C GLY A 292 -18.05 -2.91 -5.00
N ALA A 293 -19.26 -3.27 -4.58
CA ALA A 293 -19.96 -4.46 -5.08
C ALA A 293 -20.24 -4.33 -6.59
N LEU A 294 -20.67 -3.16 -7.04
CA LEU A 294 -20.84 -2.85 -8.47
C LEU A 294 -19.50 -2.94 -9.21
N GLY A 295 -18.44 -2.34 -8.68
CA GLY A 295 -17.09 -2.40 -9.27
C GLY A 295 -16.56 -3.84 -9.36
N ALA A 296 -16.77 -4.64 -8.33
CA ALA A 296 -16.40 -6.06 -8.30
C ALA A 296 -17.20 -6.87 -9.33
N ALA A 297 -18.52 -6.65 -9.43
CA ALA A 297 -19.38 -7.32 -10.40
C ALA A 297 -18.98 -6.97 -11.85
N LEU A 298 -18.73 -5.69 -12.13
CA LEU A 298 -18.27 -5.23 -13.45
C LEU A 298 -16.88 -5.79 -13.79
N SER A 299 -15.98 -5.86 -12.82
CA SER A 299 -14.65 -6.46 -13.01
C SER A 299 -14.76 -7.97 -13.27
N GLY A 300 -15.65 -8.67 -12.56
CA GLY A 300 -15.94 -10.08 -12.79
C GLY A 300 -16.47 -10.36 -14.20
N LEU A 301 -17.34 -9.49 -14.73
CA LEU A 301 -17.85 -9.59 -16.10
C LEU A 301 -16.77 -9.41 -17.18
N ILE A 302 -15.66 -8.75 -16.85
CA ILE A 302 -14.52 -8.50 -17.75
C ILE A 302 -13.46 -9.60 -17.62
N VAL A 303 -13.22 -10.10 -16.40
CA VAL A 303 -12.12 -11.03 -16.07
C VAL A 303 -12.54 -12.49 -16.22
N VAL A 304 -13.81 -12.85 -15.97
CA VAL A 304 -14.28 -14.22 -16.13
C VAL A 304 -14.44 -14.51 -17.63
N PRO A 305 -13.70 -15.49 -18.19
CA PRO A 305 -13.88 -15.89 -19.59
C PRO A 305 -15.33 -16.30 -19.81
N ARG A 306 -15.96 -15.78 -20.85
CA ARG A 306 -17.23 -16.32 -21.34
C ARG A 306 -16.92 -17.66 -21.98
N TRP A 307 -17.17 -18.74 -21.23
CA TRP A 307 -17.23 -20.10 -21.78
C TRP A 307 -18.55 -20.27 -22.52
#